data_AF-A0A2V8WAQ5-F1
#
_entry.id   AF-A0A2V8WAQ5-F1
#
_cell.length_a   1.000
_cell.length_b   1.000
_cell.length_c   1.000
_cell.angle_alpha   90.00
_cell.angle_beta   90.00
_cell.angle_gamma   90.00
#
_symmetry.space_group_name_H-M   'P 1'
#
loop_
_entity.id
_entity.type
_entity.pdbx_description
1 polymer ?
#
loop_
_entity_poly.entity_id
_entity_poly.type
_entity_poly.pdbx_seq_one_letter_code
_entity_poly.pdbx_strand_id
1 'polypeptide(L)' 'MQHSKIRSRLKAQLTRFTCELPAGLSKPLRNFVGEMLFGIQASQGVKLSSLQEELPLLKTEDRL' A
#
# COMPACT_ATOMS: atom_id res chain seq x y z
N MET A 1 24.48 -8.27 -4.84
CA MET A 1 24.43 -6.82 -5.16
C MET A 1 23.14 -6.37 -5.88
N GLN A 2 22.63 -7.06 -6.90
CA GLN A 2 21.48 -6.58 -7.71
C GLN A 2 20.17 -6.37 -6.93
N HIS A 3 19.82 -7.29 -6.03
CA HIS A 3 18.61 -7.20 -5.20
C HIS A 3 18.57 -5.95 -4.31
N SER A 4 19.73 -5.47 -3.85
CA SER A 4 19.82 -4.25 -3.01
C SER A 4 19.45 -2.98 -3.78
N LYS A 5 19.89 -2.88 -5.06
CA LYS A 5 19.55 -1.76 -5.94
C LYS A 5 18.06 -1.79 -6.29
N ILE A 6 17.51 -2.94 -6.65
CA ILE A 6 16.08 -3.11 -6.93
C ILE A 6 15.24 -2.71 -5.71
N ARG A 7 15.60 -3.20 -4.52
CA ARG A 7 14.93 -2.83 -3.26
C ARG A 7 14.95 -1.31 -3.01
N SER A 8 16.10 -0.66 -3.22
CA SER A 8 16.23 0.78 -3.01
C SER A 8 15.36 1.60 -3.98
N ARG A 9 15.33 1.20 -5.26
CA ARG A 9 14.50 1.86 -6.30
C ARG A 9 13.02 1.68 -6.02
N LEU A 10 12.61 0.46 -5.66
CA LEU A 10 11.23 0.17 -5.31
C LEU A 10 10.78 1.00 -4.10
N LYS A 11 11.61 1.08 -3.05
CA LYS A 11 11.32 1.90 -1.87
C LYS A 11 11.15 3.38 -2.25
N ALA A 12 12.04 3.92 -3.08
CA ALA A 12 11.96 5.31 -3.53
C ALA A 12 10.68 5.59 -4.35
N GLN A 13 10.31 4.69 -5.26
CA GLN A 13 9.07 4.81 -6.05
C GLN A 13 7.83 4.71 -5.17
N LEU A 14 7.82 3.77 -4.22
CA LEU A 14 6.70 3.61 -3.30
C LEU A 14 6.53 4.84 -2.41
N THR A 15 7.63 5.39 -1.87
CA THR A 15 7.58 6.64 -1.09
C THR A 15 7.00 7.78 -1.92
N ARG A 16 7.48 7.96 -3.16
CA ARG A 16 6.97 9.00 -4.05
C ARG A 16 5.46 8.84 -4.32
N PHE A 17 5.03 7.63 -4.66
CA PHE A 17 3.62 7.32 -4.88
C PHE A 17 2.77 7.62 -3.64
N THR A 18 3.21 7.21 -2.45
CA THR A 18 2.46 7.47 -1.20
C THR A 18 2.37 8.96 -0.84
N CYS A 19 3.32 9.78 -1.28
CA CYS A 19 3.27 11.22 -1.10
C CYS A 19 2.36 11.92 -2.14
N GLU A 20 2.35 11.43 -3.38
CA GLU A 20 1.55 11.99 -4.47
C GLU A 20 0.07 11.54 -4.38
N LEU A 21 -0.21 10.33 -3.86
CA LEU A 21 -1.56 9.77 -3.78
C LEU A 21 -2.59 10.68 -3.07
N PRO A 22 -2.30 11.28 -1.90
CA PRO A 22 -3.23 12.19 -1.25
C PRO A 22 -3.11 13.65 -1.72
N ALA A 23 -2.29 13.95 -2.74
CA ALA A 23 -2.18 15.30 -3.28
C ALA A 23 -3.50 15.72 -3.91
N GLY A 24 -4.03 16.87 -3.51
CA GLY A 24 -5.34 17.37 -3.96
C GLY A 24 -6.53 16.92 -3.12
N LEU A 25 -6.34 16.02 -2.15
CA LEU A 25 -7.41 15.66 -1.20
C LEU A 25 -7.58 16.75 -0.13
N SER A 26 -8.83 16.89 0.34
CA SER A 26 -9.11 17.69 1.53
C SER A 26 -8.36 17.14 2.75
N LYS A 27 -8.08 17.99 3.74
CA LYS A 27 -7.31 17.60 4.94
C LYS A 27 -7.86 16.33 5.63
N PRO A 28 -9.17 16.14 5.81
CA PRO A 28 -9.71 14.92 6.39
C PRO A 28 -9.39 13.66 5.55
N LEU A 29 -9.61 13.72 4.23
CA LEU A 29 -9.32 12.58 3.34
C LEU A 29 -7.82 12.27 3.28
N ARG A 30 -6.97 13.30 3.24
CA ARG A 30 -5.52 13.12 3.26
C ARG A 30 -5.05 12.41 4.54
N ASN A 31 -5.60 12.78 5.69
CA ASN A 31 -5.27 12.14 6.96
C ASN A 31 -5.69 10.67 6.95
N PHE A 32 -6.93 10.38 6.52
CA PHE A 32 -7.45 9.02 6.40
C PHE A 32 -6.57 8.14 5.49
N VAL A 33 -6.22 8.64 4.30
CA VAL A 33 -5.33 7.93 3.36
C VAL A 33 -3.94 7.72 3.96
N GLY A 34 -3.40 8.71 4.69
CA GLY A 34 -2.12 8.59 5.37
C GLY A 34 -2.10 7.47 6.42
N GLU A 35 -3.13 7.38 7.26
CA GLU A 35 -3.26 6.31 8.27
C GLU A 35 -3.47 4.94 7.62
N MET A 36 -4.27 4.85 6.56
CA MET A 36 -4.47 3.61 5.80
C MET A 36 -3.14 3.10 5.20
N LEU A 37 -2.37 3.99 4.56
CA LEU A 37 -1.05 3.66 4.00
C LEU A 37 -0.07 3.22 5.09
N PHE A 38 -0.09 3.88 6.24
CA PHE A 38 0.74 3.50 7.38
C PHE A 38 0.37 2.09 7.89
N GLY A 39 -0.92 1.78 8.04
CA GLY A 39 -1.39 0.45 8.42
C GLY A 39 -0.97 -0.64 7.43
N ILE A 40 -1.09 -0.37 6.13
CA ILE A 40 -0.63 -1.28 5.06
C ILE A 40 0.87 -1.54 5.17
N GLN A 41 1.69 -0.49 5.37
CA GLN A 41 3.14 -0.62 5.52
C GLN A 41 3.52 -1.37 6.81
N ALA A 42 2.86 -1.06 7.93
CA ALA A 42 3.13 -1.64 9.24
C ALA A 42 2.75 -3.13 9.31
N SER A 43 1.68 -3.53 8.62
CA SER A 43 1.26 -4.93 8.52
C SER A 43 2.27 -5.83 7.79
N GLN A 44 3.28 -5.25 7.12
CA GLN A 44 4.26 -5.94 6.26
C GLN A 44 3.64 -6.88 5.20
N GLY A 45 2.33 -6.77 4.96
CA GLY A 45 1.50 -7.78 4.30
C GLY A 45 1.11 -7.46 2.87
N VAL A 46 1.88 -6.64 2.14
CA VAL A 46 1.60 -6.44 0.71
C VAL A 46 2.32 -7.54 -0.08
N LYS A 47 1.70 -8.71 -0.19
CA LYS A 47 2.05 -9.69 -1.23
C LYS A 47 1.72 -9.05 -2.58
N LEU A 48 2.69 -8.37 -3.20
CA LEU A 48 2.52 -7.77 -4.53
C LEU A 48 2.13 -8.79 -5.62
N SER A 49 2.26 -10.10 -5.34
CA SER A 49 1.75 -11.19 -6.18
C SER A 49 0.22 -11.28 -6.25
N SER A 50 -0.53 -10.65 -5.34
CA SER A 50 -1.99 -10.72 -5.31
C SER A 50 -2.70 -9.64 -6.14
N LEU A 51 -1.95 -8.78 -6.85
CA LEU A 51 -2.54 -7.79 -7.77
C LEU A 51 -3.01 -8.41 -9.10
N GLN A 52 -2.74 -9.70 -9.31
CA GLN A 52 -3.10 -10.46 -10.52
C GLN A 52 -4.09 -11.60 -10.26
N GLU A 53 -4.48 -11.83 -9.01
CA GLU A 53 -5.53 -12.79 -8.69
C GLU A 53 -6.86 -12.06 -8.54
N GLU A 54 -7.88 -12.50 -9.27
CA GLU A 54 -9.27 -12.23 -8.91
C GLU A 54 -9.47 -12.80 -7.50
N LEU A 55 -9.39 -11.95 -6.49
CA LEU A 55 -9.76 -12.33 -5.13
C LEU A 55 -11.27 -12.54 -5.13
N PRO A 56 -11.79 -13.77 -4.91
CA PRO A 56 -13.21 -13.93 -4.68
C PRO A 56 -13.57 -13.13 -3.44
N LEU A 57 -14.63 -12.32 -3.55
CA LEU A 57 -15.17 -11.57 -2.43
C LEU A 57 -15.65 -12.58 -1.38
N LEU A 58 -14.78 -12.91 -0.43
CA LEU A 58 -15.17 -13.67 0.75
C LEU A 58 -16.00 -12.77 1.65
N LYS A 59 -17.12 -13.31 2.13
CA LYS A 59 -18.01 -12.58 3.02
C LYS A 59 -17.25 -12.21 4.29
N THR A 60 -17.47 -10.97 4.75
CA THR A 60 -16.84 -10.41 5.96
C THR A 60 -17.04 -11.29 7.20
N GLU A 61 -18.10 -12.09 7.20
CA GLU A 61 -18.50 -13.06 8.23
C GLU A 61 -17.41 -14.12 8.51
N ASP A 62 -16.67 -14.56 7.48
CA ASP A 62 -15.67 -15.64 7.61
C ASP A 62 -14.30 -15.16 8.14
N ARG A 63 -14.17 -13.87 8.48
CA ARG A 63 -12.92 -13.24 8.94
C ARG A 63 -12.83 -13.01 10.45
N LEU A 64 -13.86 -13.40 11.22
CA LEU A 64 -13.93 -13.24 12.67
C LEU A 64 -13.83 -14.57 13.42
#